data_AF-A0A661WI31-F1
#
_entry.id   AF-A0A661WI31-F1
#
_cell.length_a   1.000
_cell.length_b   1.000
_cell.length_c   1.000
_cell.angle_alpha   90.00
_cell.angle_beta   90.00
_cell.angle_gamma   90.00
#
_symmetry.space_group_name_H-M   'P 1'
#
loop_
_entity.id
_entity.type
_entity.pdbx_description
1 polymer ?
#
loop_
_entity_poly.entity_id
_entity_poly.type
_entity_poly.pdbx_seq_one_letter_code
_entity_poly.pdbx_strand_id
1 'polypeptide(L)'
;MFFERKTKTQNILKSIWFPFLSLGIFFSVFGLFGPGPAFYTLGGIYFLASTFPIVTFLKTRNNGYLAVTLFQIFAGLVFISVPPVIEDKNNVGMLPILMVIMYALLMVVAYQAFNRRLRWRGEEIFELAAMPVEDIGDSFTARPRPAGQVPVSKTEMIRFVDFMSKNLIAFPFKEENRVVFVLTLPGNDLPYLFGIKKDYQEDTWVALDYDGNITVNITEKDYLLFKMDLDFDQICQSLGDVFSEFLELSQKGQDSKIIDRMNALRLNPFA
;
A
#
# COMPACT_ATOMS: atom_id res chain seq x y z
N MET A 1 22.31 12.58 -18.22
CA MET A 1 20.90 12.83 -18.62
C MET A 1 20.07 11.81 -17.85
N PHE A 2 19.32 12.22 -16.83
CA PHE A 2 18.55 11.28 -15.99
C PHE A 2 17.27 10.90 -16.74
N PHE A 3 17.21 9.69 -17.28
CA PHE A 3 15.98 9.16 -17.87
C PHE A 3 15.05 8.69 -16.74
N GLU A 4 13.82 9.20 -16.69
CA GLU A 4 12.77 8.67 -15.81
C GLU A 4 12.44 7.23 -16.24
N ARG A 5 12.89 6.23 -15.48
CA ARG A 5 12.62 4.82 -15.73
C ARG A 5 11.31 4.42 -15.05
N LYS A 6 10.20 4.60 -15.77
CA LYS A 6 8.87 4.29 -15.25
C LYS A 6 8.53 2.82 -15.44
N THR A 7 8.07 2.14 -14.40
CA THR A 7 7.50 0.79 -14.52
C THR A 7 6.20 0.83 -15.35
N LYS A 8 5.71 -0.34 -15.77
CA LYS A 8 4.48 -0.44 -16.58
C LYS A 8 3.27 -0.04 -15.75
N THR A 9 2.57 1.03 -16.16
CA THR A 9 1.40 1.57 -15.47
C THR A 9 0.29 0.52 -15.34
N GLN A 10 -0.27 0.39 -14.13
CA GLN A 10 -1.45 -0.44 -13.92
C GLN A 10 -2.72 0.26 -14.43
N ASN A 11 -3.74 -0.55 -14.79
CA ASN A 11 -5.00 -0.04 -15.31
C ASN A 11 -5.80 0.68 -14.21
N ILE A 12 -6.00 2.00 -14.36
CA ILE A 12 -6.86 2.86 -13.51
C ILE A 12 -8.25 2.26 -13.29
N LEU A 13 -8.76 1.47 -14.24
CA LEU A 13 -10.04 0.77 -14.15
C LEU A 13 -10.16 -0.15 -12.92
N LYS A 14 -9.04 -0.73 -12.45
CA LYS A 14 -9.00 -1.53 -11.22
C LYS A 14 -9.21 -0.72 -9.94
N SER A 15 -9.13 0.60 -10.00
CA SER A 15 -9.32 1.47 -8.84
C SER A 15 -10.78 1.96 -8.70
N ILE A 16 -11.54 2.00 -9.80
CA ILE A 16 -12.89 2.62 -9.84
C ILE A 16 -14.04 1.58 -9.88
N TRP A 17 -13.75 0.29 -10.03
CA TRP A 17 -14.81 -0.73 -10.14
C TRP A 17 -15.73 -0.80 -8.91
N PHE A 18 -15.19 -0.59 -7.69
CA PHE A 18 -15.97 -0.73 -6.46
C PHE A 18 -17.12 0.30 -6.37
N PRO A 19 -16.90 1.62 -6.59
CA PRO A 19 -17.99 2.59 -6.69
C PRO A 19 -19.05 2.26 -7.76
N PHE A 20 -18.64 1.78 -8.94
CA PHE A 20 -19.60 1.42 -9.98
C PHE A 20 -20.42 0.18 -9.62
N LEU A 21 -19.80 -0.82 -9.00
CA LEU A 21 -20.49 -2.01 -8.52
C LEU A 21 -21.49 -1.66 -7.42
N SER A 22 -21.11 -0.83 -6.45
CA SER A 22 -22.01 -0.43 -5.36
C SER A 22 -23.22 0.37 -5.88
N LEU A 23 -23.02 1.27 -6.85
CA LEU A 23 -24.10 1.97 -7.54
C LEU A 23 -25.02 1.02 -8.31
N GLY A 24 -24.46 0.05 -9.03
CA GLY A 24 -25.23 -0.96 -9.76
C GLY A 24 -26.11 -1.80 -8.82
N ILE A 25 -25.58 -2.24 -7.69
CA ILE A 25 -26.33 -2.96 -6.66
C ILE A 25 -27.43 -2.06 -6.08
N PHE A 26 -27.11 -0.80 -5.76
CA PHE A 26 -28.09 0.14 -5.22
C PHE A 26 -29.30 0.33 -6.14
N PHE A 27 -29.08 0.65 -7.42
CA PHE A 27 -30.17 0.87 -8.37
C PHE A 27 -30.98 -0.42 -8.63
N SER A 28 -30.32 -1.57 -8.61
CA SER A 28 -30.99 -2.86 -8.76
C SER A 28 -31.94 -3.14 -7.58
N VAL A 29 -31.46 -2.99 -6.34
CA VAL A 29 -32.29 -3.18 -5.14
C VAL A 29 -33.37 -2.11 -5.04
N PHE A 30 -33.06 -0.87 -5.42
CA PHE A 30 -34.02 0.24 -5.45
C PHE A 30 -35.19 -0.06 -6.39
N GLY A 31 -34.90 -0.54 -7.61
CA GLY A 31 -35.94 -0.86 -8.59
C GLY A 31 -36.83 -2.04 -8.19
N LEU A 32 -36.29 -3.02 -7.46
CA LEU A 32 -37.00 -4.23 -7.07
C LEU A 32 -37.75 -4.12 -5.73
N PHE A 33 -37.16 -3.43 -4.75
CA PHE A 33 -37.61 -3.44 -3.36
C PHE A 33 -37.84 -2.03 -2.77
N GLY A 34 -37.56 -0.97 -3.55
CA GLY A 34 -37.74 0.42 -3.12
C GLY A 34 -36.55 1.02 -2.37
N PRO A 35 -36.67 2.27 -1.89
CA PRO A 35 -35.57 3.05 -1.33
C PRO A 35 -34.99 2.48 -0.03
N GLY A 36 -35.84 2.06 0.90
CA GLY A 36 -35.41 1.59 2.22
C GLY A 36 -34.42 0.42 2.14
N PRO A 37 -34.82 -0.71 1.52
CA PRO A 37 -33.93 -1.86 1.31
C PRO A 37 -32.64 -1.52 0.55
N ALA A 38 -32.70 -0.60 -0.43
CA ALA A 38 -31.53 -0.18 -1.19
C ALA A 38 -30.49 0.52 -0.30
N PHE A 39 -30.94 1.41 0.59
CA PHE A 39 -30.07 2.09 1.56
C PHE A 39 -29.51 1.13 2.62
N TYR A 40 -30.31 0.23 3.16
CA TYR A 40 -29.81 -0.80 4.09
C TYR A 40 -28.75 -1.69 3.43
N THR A 41 -28.95 -2.05 2.16
CA THR A 41 -27.98 -2.85 1.39
C THR A 41 -26.66 -2.12 1.24
N LEU A 42 -26.68 -0.83 0.88
CA LEU A 42 -25.46 -0.01 0.83
C LEU A 42 -24.78 0.08 2.19
N GLY A 43 -25.55 0.29 3.27
CA GLY A 43 -25.03 0.31 4.62
C GLY A 43 -24.26 -0.97 4.98
N GLY A 44 -24.86 -2.13 4.68
CA GLY A 44 -24.23 -3.44 4.86
C GLY A 44 -22.95 -3.60 4.03
N ILE A 45 -22.96 -3.19 2.76
CA ILE A 45 -21.78 -3.23 1.89
C ILE A 45 -20.63 -2.39 2.47
N TYR A 46 -20.91 -1.18 2.97
CA TYR A 46 -19.89 -0.31 3.55
C TYR A 46 -19.29 -0.87 4.84
N PHE A 47 -20.09 -1.52 5.69
CA PHE A 47 -19.56 -2.23 6.86
C PHE A 47 -18.72 -3.44 6.47
N LEU A 48 -19.17 -4.26 5.51
CA LEU A 48 -18.35 -5.36 5.01
C LEU A 48 -17.05 -4.85 4.39
N ALA A 49 -17.10 -3.77 3.60
CA ALA A 49 -15.93 -3.16 2.98
C ALA A 49 -14.92 -2.63 4.03
N SER A 50 -15.40 -2.18 5.20
CA SER A 50 -14.55 -1.69 6.30
C SER A 50 -13.65 -2.75 6.95
N THR A 51 -13.94 -4.03 6.73
CA THR A 51 -13.10 -5.14 7.21
C THR A 51 -11.72 -5.17 6.53
N PHE A 52 -11.63 -4.72 5.28
CA PHE A 52 -10.35 -4.66 4.58
C PHE A 52 -9.40 -3.60 5.17
N PRO A 53 -9.77 -2.30 5.22
CA PRO A 53 -8.87 -1.26 5.74
C PRO A 53 -8.58 -1.46 7.24
N ILE A 54 -9.47 -2.03 8.03
CA ILE A 54 -9.17 -2.31 9.45
C ILE A 54 -8.08 -3.39 9.58
N VAL A 55 -8.16 -4.47 8.80
CA VAL A 55 -7.12 -5.51 8.80
C VAL A 55 -5.78 -4.93 8.34
N THR A 56 -5.80 -4.10 7.30
CA THR A 56 -4.60 -3.40 6.83
C THR A 56 -4.01 -2.49 7.90
N PHE A 57 -4.85 -1.72 8.62
CA PHE A 57 -4.41 -0.90 9.75
C PHE A 57 -3.79 -1.75 10.87
N LEU A 58 -4.41 -2.87 11.25
CA LEU A 58 -3.90 -3.73 12.32
C LEU A 58 -2.53 -4.33 11.97
N LYS A 59 -2.29 -4.67 10.70
CA LYS A 59 -1.01 -5.23 10.24
C LYS A 59 0.08 -4.19 10.01
N THR A 60 -0.26 -3.04 9.44
CA THR A 60 0.72 -2.03 9.01
C THR A 60 0.89 -0.88 10.00
N ARG A 61 -0.09 -0.67 10.89
CA ARG A 61 -0.23 0.51 11.75
C ARG A 61 -0.24 1.84 10.97
N ASN A 62 -0.63 1.80 9.70
CA ASN A 62 -0.77 2.99 8.88
C ASN A 62 -2.09 3.73 9.24
N ASN A 63 -1.96 4.94 9.82
CA ASN A 63 -3.11 5.75 10.24
C ASN A 63 -4.06 6.16 9.09
N GLY A 64 -3.60 6.07 7.84
CA GLY A 64 -4.44 6.29 6.68
C GLY A 64 -5.56 5.28 6.56
N TYR A 65 -5.24 4.01 6.75
CA TYR A 65 -6.24 2.94 6.73
C TYR A 65 -7.23 3.01 7.89
N LEU A 66 -6.82 3.57 9.03
CA LEU A 66 -7.75 3.88 10.12
C LEU A 66 -8.78 4.94 9.70
N ALA A 67 -8.34 6.02 9.03
CA ALA A 67 -9.25 7.04 8.53
C ALA A 67 -10.24 6.47 7.49
N VAL A 68 -9.77 5.59 6.58
CA VAL A 68 -10.64 4.89 5.62
C VAL A 68 -11.66 4.02 6.32
N THR A 69 -11.24 3.28 7.36
CA THR A 69 -12.14 2.43 8.16
C THR A 69 -13.25 3.26 8.81
N LEU A 70 -12.86 4.35 9.49
CA LEU A 70 -13.82 5.24 10.15
C LEU A 70 -14.77 5.87 9.13
N PHE A 71 -14.26 6.34 7.99
CA PHE A 71 -15.08 6.87 6.91
C PHE A 71 -16.14 5.85 6.46
N GLN A 72 -15.73 4.60 6.20
CA GLN A 72 -16.64 3.57 5.73
C GLN A 72 -17.69 3.17 6.77
N ILE A 73 -17.31 3.10 8.06
CA ILE A 73 -18.26 2.86 9.15
C ILE A 73 -19.30 3.99 9.23
N PHE A 74 -18.86 5.25 9.21
CA PHE A 74 -19.79 6.39 9.27
C PHE A 74 -20.67 6.50 8.01
N ALA A 75 -20.13 6.21 6.82
CA ALA A 75 -20.91 6.10 5.60
C ALA A 75 -21.99 5.01 5.72
N GLY A 76 -21.63 3.83 6.26
CA GLY A 76 -22.58 2.76 6.55
C GLY A 76 -23.69 3.18 7.51
N LEU A 77 -23.34 3.87 8.60
CA LEU A 77 -24.30 4.41 9.57
C LEU A 77 -25.24 5.45 8.96
N VAL A 78 -24.73 6.34 8.09
CA VAL A 78 -25.55 7.29 7.33
C VAL A 78 -26.57 6.53 6.49
N PHE A 79 -26.15 5.55 5.69
CA PHE A 79 -27.07 4.79 4.84
C PHE A 79 -28.15 4.04 5.61
N ILE A 80 -27.83 3.43 6.76
CA ILE A 80 -28.83 2.74 7.60
C ILE A 80 -29.80 3.73 8.27
N SER A 81 -29.35 4.96 8.50
CA SER A 81 -30.16 6.00 9.16
C SER A 81 -31.07 6.76 8.19
N VAL A 82 -30.92 6.58 6.87
CA VAL A 82 -31.73 7.26 5.85
C VAL A 82 -33.17 6.74 5.77
N PRO A 83 -33.46 5.42 5.74
CA PRO A 83 -34.83 4.93 5.58
C PRO A 83 -35.84 5.46 6.62
N PRO A 84 -35.54 5.49 7.94
CA PRO A 84 -36.47 6.04 8.92
C PRO A 84 -36.80 7.52 8.69
N VAL A 85 -35.85 8.30 8.17
CA VAL A 85 -36.03 9.74 7.89
C VAL A 85 -36.86 9.96 6.61
N ILE A 86 -36.81 9.02 5.66
CA ILE A 86 -37.67 9.04 4.48
C ILE A 86 -39.14 8.81 4.90
N GLU A 87 -39.37 7.92 5.86
CA GLU A 87 -40.69 7.59 6.38
C GLU A 87 -41.26 8.70 7.29
N ASP A 88 -40.46 9.25 8.19
CA ASP A 88 -40.84 10.37 9.07
C ASP A 88 -39.87 11.56 8.95
N LYS A 89 -40.26 12.54 8.13
CA LYS A 89 -39.47 13.75 7.85
C LYS A 89 -39.32 14.68 9.05
N ASN A 90 -40.16 14.55 10.08
CA ASN A 90 -40.12 15.43 11.25
C ASN A 90 -39.08 14.98 12.28
N ASN A 91 -38.61 13.73 12.21
CA ASN A 91 -37.61 13.17 13.12
C ASN A 91 -36.34 12.77 12.36
N VAL A 92 -35.50 13.76 12.08
CA VAL A 92 -34.20 13.57 11.40
C VAL A 92 -33.14 12.86 12.26
N GLY A 93 -33.41 12.62 13.55
CA GLY A 93 -32.52 11.88 14.45
C GLY A 93 -31.06 12.37 14.46
N MET A 94 -30.12 11.43 14.47
CA MET A 94 -28.67 11.71 14.45
C MET A 94 -28.09 11.85 13.03
N LEU A 95 -28.90 11.72 11.98
CA LEU A 95 -28.44 11.70 10.59
C LEU A 95 -27.58 12.93 10.20
N PRO A 96 -27.93 14.18 10.57
CA PRO A 96 -27.11 15.34 10.24
C PRO A 96 -25.70 15.27 10.83
N ILE A 97 -25.56 14.80 12.08
CA ILE A 97 -24.27 14.69 12.75
C ILE A 97 -23.42 13.60 12.08
N LEU A 98 -24.02 12.45 11.76
CA LEU A 98 -23.35 11.36 11.05
C LEU A 98 -22.85 11.81 9.67
N MET A 99 -23.63 12.61 8.94
CA MET A 99 -23.22 13.17 7.65
C MET A 99 -22.03 14.12 7.80
N VAL A 100 -22.05 15.04 8.78
CA VAL A 100 -20.93 15.96 9.03
C VAL A 100 -19.65 15.18 9.32
N ILE A 101 -19.71 14.18 10.18
CA ILE A 101 -18.54 13.34 10.52
C ILE A 101 -18.06 12.57 9.29
N MET A 102 -18.98 11.96 8.52
CA MET A 102 -18.66 11.24 7.29
C MET A 102 -17.94 12.14 6.28
N TYR A 103 -18.43 13.34 6.01
CA TYR A 103 -17.79 14.27 5.07
C TYR A 103 -16.44 14.79 5.59
N ALA A 104 -16.31 15.05 6.89
CA ALA A 104 -15.01 15.42 7.47
C ALA A 104 -13.98 14.29 7.29
N LEU A 105 -14.39 13.03 7.53
CA LEU A 105 -13.54 11.87 7.31
C LEU A 105 -13.22 11.64 5.82
N LEU A 106 -14.17 11.91 4.92
CA LEU A 106 -13.94 11.86 3.47
C LEU A 106 -12.82 12.84 3.07
N MET A 107 -12.82 14.05 3.62
CA MET A 107 -11.75 15.03 3.35
C MET A 107 -10.40 14.56 3.86
N VAL A 108 -10.36 13.92 5.04
CA VAL A 108 -9.13 13.31 5.58
C VAL A 108 -8.63 12.17 4.68
N VAL A 109 -9.53 11.29 4.23
CA VAL A 109 -9.20 10.20 3.30
C VAL A 109 -8.68 10.75 1.97
N ALA A 110 -9.36 11.76 1.40
CA ALA A 110 -8.94 12.40 0.16
C ALA A 110 -7.56 13.04 0.28
N TYR A 111 -7.28 13.74 1.39
CA TYR A 111 -5.94 14.29 1.68
C TYR A 111 -4.87 13.19 1.77
N GLN A 112 -5.17 12.06 2.42
CA GLN A 112 -4.22 10.96 2.53
C GLN A 112 -4.01 10.20 1.21
N ALA A 113 -5.05 10.07 0.40
CA ALA A 113 -4.96 9.53 -0.96
C ALA A 113 -4.10 10.42 -1.86
N PHE A 114 -4.34 11.73 -1.85
CA PHE A 114 -3.58 12.70 -2.64
C PHE A 114 -2.10 12.72 -2.26
N ASN A 115 -1.79 12.60 -0.96
CA ASN A 115 -0.42 12.50 -0.45
C ASN A 115 0.16 11.08 -0.52
N ARG A 116 -0.49 10.16 -1.22
CA ARG A 116 0.01 8.79 -1.48
C ARG A 116 0.35 8.01 -0.20
N ARG A 117 -0.38 8.29 0.90
CA ARG A 117 -0.18 7.62 2.20
C ARG A 117 -0.94 6.29 2.33
N LEU A 118 -1.83 6.01 1.36
CA LEU A 118 -2.67 4.81 1.32
C LEU A 118 -2.16 3.75 0.31
N ARG A 119 -1.17 4.11 -0.52
CA ARG A 119 -0.66 3.24 -1.59
C ARG A 119 0.60 2.52 -1.14
N TRP A 120 0.74 1.26 -1.54
CA TRP A 120 2.01 0.52 -1.43
C TRP A 120 3.09 1.14 -2.32
N ARG A 121 4.27 1.34 -1.73
CA ARG A 121 5.39 2.07 -2.32
C ARG A 121 6.46 1.17 -2.94
N GLY A 122 6.19 -0.12 -3.12
CA GLY A 122 7.14 -1.06 -3.74
C GLY A 122 7.62 -0.61 -5.13
N GLU A 123 6.73 -0.02 -5.93
CA GLU A 123 7.06 0.55 -7.25
C GLU A 123 8.09 1.68 -7.16
N GLU A 124 7.98 2.55 -6.15
CA GLU A 124 8.92 3.66 -5.93
C GLU A 124 10.33 3.14 -5.64
N ILE A 125 10.42 2.04 -4.87
CA ILE A 125 11.68 1.39 -4.54
C ILE A 125 12.34 0.79 -5.78
N PHE A 126 11.55 0.10 -6.61
CA PHE A 126 12.06 -0.45 -7.86
C PHE A 126 12.52 0.64 -8.83
N GLU A 127 11.80 1.76 -8.94
CA GLU A 127 12.23 2.87 -9.80
C GLU A 127 13.51 3.53 -9.28
N LEU A 128 13.66 3.71 -7.96
CA LEU A 128 14.89 4.22 -7.36
C LEU A 128 16.09 3.30 -7.62
N ALA A 129 15.89 1.99 -7.47
CA ALA A 129 16.92 0.98 -7.75
C ALA A 129 17.24 0.85 -9.24
N ALA A 130 16.29 1.14 -10.12
CA ALA A 130 16.52 1.09 -11.56
C ALA A 130 17.26 2.33 -12.08
N MET A 131 17.25 3.47 -11.39
CA MET A 131 17.87 4.72 -11.89
C MET A 131 19.36 4.63 -12.26
N PRO A 132 20.24 4.03 -11.43
CA PRO A 132 21.68 4.05 -11.68
C PRO A 132 22.18 2.91 -12.57
N VAL A 133 21.34 1.93 -12.90
CA VAL A 133 21.74 0.70 -13.62
C VAL A 133 21.91 0.97 -15.12
N GLU A 134 22.87 0.37 -15.82
CA GLU A 134 22.96 0.51 -17.28
C GLU A 134 22.24 -0.64 -18.01
N ASP A 135 21.78 -0.39 -19.23
CA ASP A 135 21.14 -1.41 -20.08
C ASP A 135 22.23 -2.23 -20.76
N ILE A 136 22.35 -3.50 -20.39
CA ILE A 136 23.40 -4.41 -20.89
C ILE A 136 22.77 -5.67 -21.53
N GLY A 137 21.45 -5.69 -21.71
CA GLY A 137 20.73 -6.85 -22.24
C GLY A 137 20.54 -7.96 -21.19
N ASP A 138 19.72 -8.94 -21.56
CA ASP A 138 19.07 -9.86 -20.63
C ASP A 138 20.06 -10.82 -19.92
N SER A 139 20.25 -10.62 -18.60
CA SER A 139 21.16 -11.39 -17.75
C SER A 139 20.46 -11.98 -16.50
N PHE A 140 19.14 -12.18 -16.56
CA PHE A 140 18.36 -12.63 -15.40
C PHE A 140 18.88 -13.95 -14.81
N THR A 141 19.02 -13.99 -13.48
CA THR A 141 19.29 -15.21 -12.72
C THR A 141 18.41 -15.28 -11.48
N ALA A 142 17.67 -16.38 -11.28
CA ALA A 142 16.73 -16.50 -10.16
C ALA A 142 17.38 -16.68 -8.76
N ARG A 143 18.68 -16.37 -8.59
CA ARG A 143 19.41 -16.60 -7.34
C ARG A 143 19.49 -15.32 -6.50
N PRO A 144 19.30 -15.40 -5.17
CA PRO A 144 19.55 -14.27 -4.29
C PRO A 144 21.00 -13.80 -4.38
N ARG A 145 21.21 -12.48 -4.31
CA ARG A 145 22.52 -11.83 -4.40
C ARG A 145 22.85 -11.07 -3.13
N PRO A 146 24.08 -11.16 -2.61
CA PRO A 146 24.54 -10.25 -1.56
C PRO A 146 24.66 -8.83 -2.14
N ALA A 147 24.16 -7.83 -1.41
CA ALA A 147 24.06 -6.45 -1.90
C ALA A 147 24.59 -5.43 -0.88
N GLY A 148 25.71 -5.76 -0.23
CA GLY A 148 26.41 -4.89 0.72
C GLY A 148 26.21 -5.24 2.19
N GLN A 149 26.82 -4.41 3.05
CA GLN A 149 26.76 -4.55 4.51
C GLN A 149 26.60 -3.17 5.17
N VAL A 150 25.65 -3.06 6.10
CA VAL A 150 25.43 -1.85 6.90
C VAL A 150 25.31 -2.23 8.38
N PRO A 151 26.14 -1.67 9.28
CA PRO A 151 26.05 -1.99 10.69
C PRO A 151 24.70 -1.53 11.26
N VAL A 152 24.01 -2.44 11.96
CA VAL A 152 22.67 -2.17 12.48
C VAL A 152 22.49 -2.83 13.84
N SER A 153 21.99 -2.06 14.82
CA SER A 153 21.58 -2.63 16.10
C SER A 153 20.17 -3.22 16.04
N LYS A 154 19.83 -4.14 16.94
CA LYS A 154 18.48 -4.73 17.02
C LYS A 154 17.38 -3.68 17.22
N THR A 155 17.65 -2.63 17.99
CA THR A 155 16.69 -1.54 18.26
C THR A 155 16.47 -0.66 17.03
N GLU A 156 17.53 -0.34 16.29
CA GLU A 156 17.43 0.39 15.02
C GLU A 156 16.70 -0.43 13.97
N MET A 157 16.97 -1.73 13.89
CA MET A 157 16.24 -2.65 13.00
C MET A 157 14.74 -2.63 13.30
N ILE A 158 14.33 -2.74 14.57
CA ILE A 158 12.90 -2.71 14.94
C ILE A 158 12.25 -1.38 14.52
N ARG A 159 12.93 -0.25 14.76
CA ARG A 159 12.44 1.07 14.35
C ARG A 159 12.31 1.18 12.83
N PHE A 160 13.30 0.68 12.10
CA PHE A 160 13.31 0.68 10.64
C PHE A 160 12.17 -0.19 10.09
N VAL A 161 11.94 -1.36 10.67
CA VAL A 161 10.81 -2.23 10.34
C VAL A 161 9.46 -1.53 10.56
N ASP A 162 9.30 -0.87 11.69
CA ASP A 162 8.07 -0.12 11.99
C ASP A 162 7.87 1.04 11.00
N PHE A 163 8.94 1.74 10.63
CA PHE A 163 8.91 2.79 9.62
C PHE A 163 8.50 2.25 8.25
N MET A 164 9.12 1.15 7.79
CA MET A 164 8.86 0.55 6.48
C MET A 164 7.42 0.04 6.37
N SER A 165 6.92 -0.63 7.41
CA SER A 165 5.55 -1.15 7.46
C SER A 165 4.51 -0.03 7.52
N LYS A 166 4.72 0.97 8.38
CA LYS A 166 3.79 2.11 8.55
C LYS A 166 3.65 2.95 7.29
N ASN A 167 4.73 3.09 6.52
CA ASN A 167 4.72 3.84 5.26
C ASN A 167 4.41 2.97 4.03
N LEU A 168 4.00 1.71 4.23
CA LEU A 168 3.62 0.78 3.16
C LEU A 168 4.74 0.57 2.12
N ILE A 169 5.99 0.60 2.57
CA ILE A 169 7.16 0.44 1.70
C ILE A 169 7.42 -1.05 1.43
N ALA A 170 7.43 -1.86 2.49
CA ALA A 170 7.65 -3.29 2.40
C ALA A 170 6.91 -4.02 3.53
N PHE A 171 6.57 -5.29 3.30
CA PHE A 171 6.00 -6.18 4.32
C PHE A 171 7.12 -6.93 5.05
N PRO A 172 7.30 -6.74 6.37
CA PRO A 172 8.40 -7.37 7.11
C PRO A 172 8.05 -8.79 7.59
N PHE A 173 8.93 -9.74 7.32
CA PHE A 173 8.98 -11.07 7.93
C PHE A 173 10.15 -11.12 8.91
N LYS A 174 9.86 -11.34 10.18
CA LYS A 174 10.86 -11.41 11.24
C LYS A 174 11.30 -12.87 11.41
N GLU A 175 12.57 -13.14 11.17
CA GLU A 175 13.21 -14.42 11.48
C GLU A 175 14.12 -14.27 12.70
N GLU A 176 14.70 -15.38 13.19
CA GLU A 176 15.54 -15.36 14.38
C GLU A 176 16.82 -14.53 14.20
N ASN A 177 17.41 -14.57 13.01
CA ASN A 177 18.70 -13.93 12.71
C ASN A 177 18.60 -12.77 11.72
N ARG A 178 17.49 -12.62 10.99
CA ARG A 178 17.36 -11.57 9.96
C ARG A 178 15.93 -11.09 9.84
N VAL A 179 15.76 -9.95 9.18
CA VAL A 179 14.45 -9.44 8.79
C VAL A 179 14.37 -9.39 7.27
N VAL A 180 13.31 -9.98 6.72
CA VAL A 180 13.06 -10.01 5.28
C VAL A 180 11.97 -9.01 4.94
N PHE A 181 12.27 -8.08 4.04
CA PHE A 181 11.37 -7.04 3.53
C PHE A 181 10.85 -7.45 2.16
N VAL A 182 9.59 -7.87 2.09
CA VAL A 182 8.95 -8.20 0.82
C VAL A 182 8.43 -6.92 0.17
N LEU A 183 8.86 -6.67 -1.07
CA LEU A 183 8.43 -5.52 -1.85
C LEU A 183 7.11 -5.84 -2.54
N THR A 184 6.01 -5.44 -1.90
CA THR A 184 4.67 -5.61 -2.48
C THR A 184 4.40 -4.54 -3.53
N LEU A 185 4.30 -4.97 -4.79
CA LEU A 185 3.74 -4.15 -5.86
C LEU A 185 2.23 -3.92 -5.63
N PRO A 186 1.68 -2.77 -6.07
CA PRO A 186 0.25 -2.50 -5.96
C PRO A 186 -0.60 -3.65 -6.53
N GLY A 187 -1.56 -4.15 -5.74
CA GLY A 187 -2.49 -5.20 -6.16
C GLY A 187 -2.06 -6.63 -5.85
N ASN A 188 -0.82 -6.88 -5.42
CA ASN A 188 -0.35 -8.19 -4.93
C ASN A 188 -0.26 -8.25 -3.40
N ASP A 189 -0.81 -7.26 -2.69
CA ASP A 189 -0.72 -7.09 -1.24
C ASP A 189 -1.77 -7.88 -0.45
N LEU A 190 -2.91 -8.22 -1.08
CA LEU A 190 -4.02 -8.92 -0.45
C LEU A 190 -3.63 -10.24 0.26
N PRO A 191 -2.84 -11.15 -0.35
CA PRO A 191 -2.49 -12.43 0.29
C PRO A 191 -1.69 -12.26 1.60
N TYR A 192 -0.82 -11.24 1.66
CA TYR A 192 -0.05 -10.90 2.87
C TYR A 192 -0.94 -10.27 3.93
N LEU A 193 -1.85 -9.38 3.52
CA LEU A 193 -2.79 -8.71 4.41
C LEU A 193 -3.77 -9.69 5.06
N PHE A 194 -4.24 -10.71 4.35
CA PHE A 194 -5.10 -11.74 4.94
C PHE A 194 -4.32 -12.88 5.62
N GLY A 195 -2.99 -12.90 5.52
CA GLY A 195 -2.15 -13.94 6.13
C GLY A 195 -2.31 -15.33 5.48
N ILE A 196 -2.80 -15.35 4.24
CA ILE A 196 -2.96 -16.55 3.43
C ILE A 196 -1.59 -17.01 2.93
N LYS A 197 -0.73 -16.05 2.55
CA LYS A 197 0.64 -16.31 2.13
C LYS A 197 1.58 -16.20 3.34
N LYS A 198 2.15 -17.35 3.74
CA LYS A 198 3.11 -17.46 4.86
C LYS A 198 4.56 -17.58 4.40
N ASP A 199 4.77 -17.75 3.10
CA ASP A 199 6.09 -17.89 2.48
C ASP A 199 6.33 -16.70 1.53
N TYR A 200 7.57 -16.26 1.48
CA TYR A 200 8.05 -15.13 0.67
C TYR A 200 9.05 -15.57 -0.41
N GLN A 201 9.38 -16.87 -0.50
CA GLN A 201 10.41 -17.39 -1.42
C GLN A 201 10.13 -17.09 -2.89
N GLU A 202 8.86 -17.08 -3.28
CA GLU A 202 8.41 -16.82 -4.66
C GLU A 202 8.21 -15.33 -4.95
N ASP A 203 8.63 -14.44 -4.06
CA ASP A 203 8.42 -13.00 -4.17
C ASP A 203 9.74 -12.22 -4.18
N THR A 204 9.65 -10.95 -4.55
CA THR A 204 10.80 -10.05 -4.51
C THR A 204 10.98 -9.52 -3.09
N TRP A 205 12.17 -9.73 -2.52
CA TRP A 205 12.47 -9.37 -1.15
C TRP A 205 13.91 -8.91 -0.95
N VAL A 206 14.11 -8.14 0.11
CA VAL A 206 15.41 -7.70 0.61
C VAL A 206 15.54 -8.16 2.06
N ALA A 207 16.53 -9.00 2.35
CA ALA A 207 16.81 -9.47 3.70
C ALA A 207 17.97 -8.67 4.30
N LEU A 208 17.81 -8.27 5.55
CA LEU A 208 18.83 -7.60 6.35
C LEU A 208 19.09 -8.44 7.61
N ASP A 209 20.31 -8.94 7.75
CA ASP A 209 20.77 -9.68 8.92
C ASP A 209 21.06 -8.73 10.10
N TYR A 210 21.01 -9.22 11.34
CA TYR A 210 21.50 -8.48 12.50
C TYR A 210 23.01 -8.25 12.46
N ASP A 211 23.76 -9.03 11.68
CA ASP A 211 25.17 -8.77 11.36
C ASP A 211 25.37 -7.68 10.30
N GLY A 212 24.27 -7.10 9.79
CA GLY A 212 24.27 -6.01 8.83
C GLY A 212 24.37 -6.43 7.36
N ASN A 213 24.40 -7.73 7.07
CA ASN A 213 24.47 -8.24 5.70
C ASN A 213 23.15 -8.04 4.96
N ILE A 214 23.20 -7.53 3.73
CA ILE A 214 22.03 -7.34 2.87
C ILE A 214 22.03 -8.40 1.77
N THR A 215 20.89 -9.07 1.60
CA THR A 215 20.66 -10.03 0.50
C THR A 215 19.40 -9.63 -0.25
N VAL A 216 19.45 -9.65 -1.57
CA VAL A 216 18.34 -9.24 -2.44
C VAL A 216 17.92 -10.42 -3.33
N ASN A 217 16.61 -10.60 -3.49
CA ASN A 217 16.02 -11.55 -4.42
C ASN A 217 14.95 -10.83 -5.23
N ILE A 218 15.04 -10.88 -6.56
CA ILE A 218 14.05 -10.30 -7.47
C ILE A 218 13.49 -11.44 -8.33
N THR A 219 12.16 -11.55 -8.38
CA THR A 219 11.51 -12.59 -9.20
C THR A 219 11.56 -12.23 -10.68
N GLU A 220 11.53 -13.25 -11.54
CA GLU A 220 11.45 -13.05 -13.00
C GLU A 220 10.23 -12.19 -13.37
N LYS A 221 9.08 -12.47 -12.74
CA LYS A 221 7.84 -11.72 -12.96
C LYS A 221 8.01 -10.22 -12.70
N ASP A 222 8.69 -9.86 -11.62
CA ASP A 222 8.88 -8.45 -11.25
C ASP A 222 10.01 -7.81 -12.05
N TYR A 223 11.05 -8.58 -12.42
CA TYR A 223 12.10 -8.15 -13.33
C TYR A 223 11.53 -7.78 -14.71
N LEU A 224 10.58 -8.57 -15.24
CA LEU A 224 9.90 -8.26 -16.51
C LEU A 224 9.02 -7.00 -16.47
N LEU A 225 8.81 -6.37 -15.30
CA LEU A 225 8.11 -5.09 -15.20
C LEU A 225 9.00 -3.89 -15.55
N PHE A 226 10.32 -4.07 -15.56
CA PHE A 226 11.23 -3.06 -16.07
C PHE A 226 11.03 -2.93 -17.58
N LYS A 227 10.88 -1.70 -18.07
CA LYS A 227 10.68 -1.44 -19.50
C LYS A 227 11.92 -1.68 -20.36
N MET A 228 13.07 -1.89 -19.73
CA MET A 228 14.38 -2.07 -20.35
C MET A 228 15.03 -3.31 -19.72
N ASP A 229 15.84 -4.02 -20.49
CA ASP A 229 16.56 -5.23 -20.05
C ASP A 229 17.74 -4.81 -19.17
N LEU A 230 17.45 -4.48 -17.91
CA LEU A 230 18.44 -4.01 -16.95
C LEU A 230 19.34 -5.15 -16.49
N ASP A 231 20.63 -4.89 -16.29
CA ASP A 231 21.53 -5.91 -15.75
C ASP A 231 21.05 -6.37 -14.36
N PHE A 232 20.84 -7.69 -14.23
CA PHE A 232 20.26 -8.28 -13.03
C PHE A 232 21.13 -8.10 -11.78
N ASP A 233 22.46 -8.20 -11.94
CA ASP A 233 23.37 -8.08 -10.80
C ASP A 233 23.49 -6.62 -10.35
N GLN A 234 23.53 -5.67 -11.28
CA GLN A 234 23.50 -4.24 -10.98
C GLN A 234 22.20 -3.80 -10.30
N ILE A 235 21.05 -4.30 -10.73
CA ILE A 235 19.77 -3.93 -10.10
C ILE A 235 19.62 -4.53 -8.70
N CYS A 236 20.10 -5.75 -8.47
CA CYS A 236 20.17 -6.33 -7.13
C CYS A 236 21.08 -5.51 -6.21
N GLN A 237 22.26 -5.10 -6.71
CA GLN A 237 23.18 -4.25 -5.95
C GLN A 237 22.54 -2.89 -5.65
N SER A 238 21.98 -2.23 -6.66
CA SER A 238 21.36 -0.91 -6.48
C SER A 238 20.17 -0.96 -5.53
N LEU A 239 19.38 -2.05 -5.53
CA LEU A 239 18.30 -2.24 -4.58
C LEU A 239 18.83 -2.37 -3.14
N GLY A 240 19.94 -3.09 -2.95
CA GLY A 240 20.65 -3.15 -1.67
C GLY A 240 21.17 -1.78 -1.23
N ASP A 241 21.71 -0.99 -2.16
CA ASP A 241 22.21 0.37 -1.88
C ASP A 241 21.07 1.31 -1.45
N VAL A 242 19.88 1.20 -2.07
CA VAL A 242 18.69 1.97 -1.65
C VAL A 242 18.29 1.61 -0.22
N PHE A 243 18.24 0.32 0.12
CA PHE A 243 17.92 -0.12 1.48
C PHE A 243 18.99 0.29 2.49
N SER A 244 20.26 0.22 2.10
CA SER A 244 21.40 0.68 2.90
C SER A 244 21.25 2.16 3.25
N GLU A 245 20.99 3.00 2.25
CA GLU A 245 20.83 4.44 2.45
C GLU A 245 19.58 4.76 3.30
N PHE A 246 18.48 4.05 3.08
CA PHE A 246 17.27 4.22 3.87
C PHE A 246 17.51 3.87 5.34
N LEU A 247 18.25 2.80 5.60
CA LEU A 247 18.62 2.41 6.95
C LEU A 247 19.50 3.48 7.62
N GLU A 248 20.52 3.98 6.93
CA GLU A 248 21.37 5.06 7.44
C GLU A 248 20.58 6.34 7.74
N LEU A 249 19.66 6.73 6.85
CA LEU A 249 18.79 7.88 7.06
C LEU A 249 17.89 7.67 8.29
N SER A 250 17.37 6.46 8.48
CA SER A 250 16.55 6.14 9.63
C SER A 250 17.34 6.12 10.95
N GLN A 251 18.58 5.61 10.93
CA GLN A 251 19.50 5.70 12.07
C GLN A 251 19.77 7.16 12.47
N LYS A 252 19.91 8.06 11.48
CA LYS A 252 20.07 9.51 11.68
C LYS A 252 18.77 10.23 12.06
N GLY A 253 17.63 9.53 12.14
CA GLY A 253 16.32 10.12 12.41
C GLY A 253 15.77 10.99 11.27
N GLN A 254 16.29 10.80 10.05
CA GLN A 254 15.95 11.57 8.84
C GLN A 254 14.92 10.85 7.97
N ASP A 255 13.97 10.15 8.59
CA ASP A 255 12.89 9.40 7.94
C ASP A 255 12.12 10.23 6.89
N SER A 256 11.96 11.54 7.10
CA SER A 256 11.30 12.44 6.15
C SER A 256 12.02 12.49 4.80
N LYS A 257 13.36 12.43 4.78
CA LYS A 257 14.14 12.45 3.53
C LYS A 257 13.89 11.22 2.67
N ILE A 258 13.64 10.07 3.30
CA ILE A 258 13.27 8.83 2.60
C ILE A 258 11.96 9.05 1.83
N ILE A 259 10.95 9.61 2.52
CA ILE A 259 9.65 9.94 1.93
C ILE A 259 9.78 10.99 0.84
N ASP A 260 10.57 12.04 1.06
CA ASP A 260 10.78 13.11 0.08
C ASP A 260 11.44 12.58 -1.21
N ARG A 261 12.44 11.70 -1.09
CA ARG A 261 13.09 11.07 -2.23
C ARG A 261 12.14 10.22 -3.06
N MET A 262 11.30 9.44 -2.39
CA MET A 262 10.25 8.67 -3.06
C MET A 262 9.17 9.55 -3.70
N ASN A 263 8.80 10.67 -3.06
CA ASN A 263 7.85 11.63 -3.62
C ASN A 263 8.44 12.39 -4.83
N ALA A 264 9.77 12.56 -4.90
CA ALA A 264 10.46 13.21 -6.02
C ALA A 264 10.29 12.45 -7.35
N LEU A 265 9.94 11.16 -7.32
CA LEU A 265 9.60 10.38 -8.50
C LEU A 265 8.34 10.85 -9.25
N ARG A 266 7.52 11.70 -8.62
CA ARG A 266 6.28 12.29 -9.20
C ARG A 266 5.33 11.27 -9.84
N LEU A 267 5.33 10.04 -9.33
CA LEU A 267 4.36 9.02 -9.72
C LEU A 267 2.93 9.48 -9.39
N ASN A 268 2.00 9.13 -10.27
CA ASN A 268 0.61 9.57 -10.16
C ASN A 268 -0.05 8.97 -8.91
N PRO A 269 -0.69 9.77 -8.04
CA PRO A 269 -1.38 9.28 -6.86
C PRO A 269 -2.51 8.27 -7.16
N PHE A 270 -3.04 8.26 -8.39
CA PHE A 270 -4.18 7.44 -8.82
C PHE A 270 -3.87 6.40 -9.91
N ALA A 271 -2.60 6.25 -10.32
CA ALA A 271 -2.19 5.27 -11.35
C ALA A 271 -2.24 3.82 -10.85
#